data_AF-A0AAF0FT22-F1
#
_entry.id   AF-A0AAF0FT22-F1
#
_cell.length_a   1.000
_cell.length_b   1.000
_cell.length_c   1.000
_cell.angle_alpha   90.00
_cell.angle_beta   90.00
_cell.angle_gamma   90.00
#
_symmetry.space_group_name_H-M   'P 1'
#
loop_
_entity.id
_entity.type
_entity.pdbx_description
1 polymer ?
#
loop_
_entity_poly.entity_id
_entity_poly.type
_entity_poly.pdbx_seq_one_letter_code
_entity_poly.pdbx_strand_id
1 'polypeptide(L)'
;MNPNKVVEENILKTLKSILDKLSKKHDPMINTITKQIRDTINVLENTPRPPIPTRRYIDALSLLLKYIIKLKGIVEDYINGKLMTEDLYKAVKEYEDKVYLYSKISAKERMKTHLSMLMPTIIIGLTLLYAATLPIILFDIVTINIVLVLLITSIVLLRYNTTIANSLTALASLALLLSIIEKGVELTNVDILFLTAVYVIILAASLSYAHISHITTSRAYLRRLDETLKQLLEEKPPVTLETPKITEIEKSLKDIYRKLYGDKGDEYLSYRLTVLMITKNMKKEEALKKLYDEVKEIRVNQEKK
;
A
#
# COMPACT_ATOMS: atom_id res chain seq x y z
N MET A 1 -0.69 -5.56 15.38
CA MET A 1 -1.86 -4.75 14.97
C MET A 1 -1.87 -4.67 13.45
N ASN A 2 -2.94 -5.11 12.77
CA ASN A 2 -2.95 -5.19 11.31
C ASN A 2 -3.18 -3.78 10.71
N PRO A 3 -2.20 -3.18 10.01
CA PRO A 3 -2.29 -1.81 9.49
C PRO A 3 -3.49 -1.61 8.54
N ASN A 4 -3.88 -2.65 7.80
CA ASN A 4 -5.04 -2.59 6.91
C ASN A 4 -6.36 -2.38 7.68
N LYS A 5 -6.43 -2.84 8.94
CA LYS A 5 -7.61 -2.70 9.79
C LYS A 5 -7.76 -1.26 10.29
N VAL A 6 -6.66 -0.61 10.67
CA VAL A 6 -6.64 0.80 11.10
C VAL A 6 -7.04 1.73 9.96
N VAL A 7 -6.56 1.44 8.74
CA VAL A 7 -6.92 2.22 7.55
C VAL A 7 -8.42 2.14 7.27
N GLU A 8 -8.97 0.93 7.33
CA GLU A 8 -10.39 0.68 7.11
C GLU A 8 -11.26 1.33 8.16
N GLU A 9 -10.93 1.18 9.45
CA GLU A 9 -11.69 1.79 10.53
C GLU A 9 -11.77 3.31 10.35
N ASN A 10 -10.67 3.94 9.90
CA ASN A 10 -10.65 5.36 9.60
C ASN A 10 -11.47 5.72 8.34
N ILE A 11 -11.35 4.96 7.25
CA ILE A 11 -12.18 5.14 6.04
C ILE A 11 -13.67 5.06 6.40
N LEU A 12 -14.07 4.01 7.12
CA LEU A 12 -15.46 3.77 7.51
C LEU A 12 -15.95 4.86 8.46
N LYS A 13 -15.12 5.30 9.40
CA LYS A 13 -15.45 6.41 10.31
C LYS A 13 -15.68 7.72 9.54
N THR A 14 -14.83 8.04 8.57
CA THR A 14 -15.00 9.22 7.71
C THR A 14 -16.28 9.14 6.89
N LEU A 15 -16.56 7.98 6.27
CA LEU A 15 -17.75 7.79 5.44
C LEU A 15 -19.04 7.82 6.28
N LYS A 16 -19.04 7.24 7.48
CA LYS A 16 -20.16 7.33 8.43
C LYS A 16 -20.39 8.78 8.89
N SER A 17 -19.32 9.53 9.16
CA SER A 17 -19.44 10.97 9.47
C SER A 17 -20.03 11.78 8.32
N ILE A 18 -19.65 11.48 7.07
CA ILE A 18 -20.25 12.10 5.87
C ILE A 18 -21.75 11.78 5.79
N LEU A 19 -22.14 10.51 5.99
CA LEU A 19 -23.55 10.11 6.01
C LEU A 19 -24.34 10.86 7.09
N ASP A 20 -23.82 10.95 8.32
CA ASP A 20 -24.49 11.65 9.42
C ASP A 20 -24.67 13.14 9.13
N LYS A 21 -23.70 13.77 8.46
CA LYS A 21 -23.79 15.17 8.05
C LYS A 21 -24.85 15.38 6.95
N LEU A 22 -24.94 14.48 5.96
CA LEU A 22 -25.89 14.57 4.85
C LEU A 22 -27.33 14.21 5.26
N SER A 23 -27.51 13.27 6.19
CA SER A 23 -28.82 12.79 6.66
C SER A 23 -29.65 13.86 7.36
N LYS A 24 -29.02 14.96 7.77
CA LYS A 24 -29.67 16.12 8.40
C LYS A 24 -30.38 17.04 7.40
N LYS A 25 -30.24 16.81 6.10
CA LYS A 25 -30.88 17.59 5.04
C LYS A 25 -32.05 16.80 4.45
N HIS A 26 -33.24 17.40 4.46
CA HIS A 26 -34.46 16.80 3.89
C HIS A 26 -34.60 17.19 2.41
N ASP A 27 -33.81 16.55 1.55
CA ASP A 27 -33.88 16.68 0.09
C ASP A 27 -33.97 15.28 -0.55
N PRO A 28 -34.93 15.02 -1.46
CA PRO A 28 -35.08 13.73 -2.15
C PRO A 28 -33.82 13.27 -2.89
N MET A 29 -33.07 14.19 -3.48
CA MET A 29 -31.83 13.90 -4.19
C MET A 29 -30.70 13.54 -3.23
N ILE A 30 -30.68 14.14 -2.03
CA ILE A 30 -29.75 13.80 -0.95
C ILE A 30 -30.04 12.40 -0.38
N ASN A 31 -31.31 11.98 -0.32
CA ASN A 31 -31.66 10.61 0.05
C ASN A 31 -31.10 9.58 -0.95
N THR A 32 -31.10 9.92 -2.24
CA THR A 32 -30.50 9.06 -3.28
C THR A 32 -28.97 8.98 -3.12
N ILE A 33 -28.31 10.12 -2.87
CA ILE A 33 -26.87 10.19 -2.63
C ILE A 33 -26.46 9.41 -1.38
N THR A 34 -27.18 9.59 -0.26
CA THR A 34 -26.89 8.86 0.98
C THR A 34 -27.09 7.36 0.82
N LYS A 35 -28.08 6.92 0.03
CA LYS A 35 -28.23 5.50 -0.32
C LYS A 35 -27.03 4.98 -1.11
N GLN A 36 -26.56 5.70 -2.15
CA GLN A 36 -25.37 5.31 -2.92
C GLN A 36 -24.11 5.23 -2.06
N ILE A 37 -23.90 6.18 -1.15
CA ILE A 37 -22.78 6.14 -0.20
C ILE A 37 -22.89 4.92 0.74
N ARG A 38 -24.10 4.59 1.20
CA ARG A 38 -24.32 3.41 2.06
C ARG A 38 -24.03 2.10 1.31
N ASP A 39 -24.51 1.98 0.08
CA ASP A 39 -24.29 0.79 -0.74
C ASP A 39 -22.80 0.60 -1.04
N THR A 40 -22.07 1.69 -1.35
CA THR A 40 -20.62 1.65 -1.56
C THR A 40 -19.81 1.34 -0.29
N ILE A 41 -20.27 1.79 0.89
CA ILE A 41 -19.70 1.34 2.18
C ILE A 41 -19.85 -0.17 2.35
N ASN A 42 -21.03 -0.73 2.07
CA ASN A 42 -21.25 -2.18 2.16
C ASN A 42 -20.32 -2.95 1.22
N VAL A 43 -20.06 -2.42 0.01
CA VAL A 43 -19.08 -3.01 -0.91
C VAL A 43 -17.67 -2.99 -0.31
N LEU A 44 -17.26 -1.88 0.31
CA LEU A 44 -15.94 -1.77 0.96
C LEU A 44 -15.78 -2.75 2.12
N GLU A 45 -16.77 -2.87 3.00
CA GLU A 45 -16.76 -3.78 4.15
C GLU A 45 -16.66 -5.26 3.72
N ASN A 46 -17.31 -5.63 2.61
CA ASN A 46 -17.29 -7.00 2.08
C ASN A 46 -16.12 -7.27 1.12
N THR A 47 -15.31 -6.25 0.78
CA THR A 47 -14.26 -6.42 -0.22
C THR A 47 -13.13 -7.30 0.32
N PRO A 48 -12.83 -8.43 -0.35
CA PRO A 48 -11.81 -9.36 0.09
C PRO A 48 -10.41 -8.78 -0.12
N ARG A 49 -9.53 -8.90 0.90
CA ARG A 49 -8.19 -8.29 0.90
C ARG A 49 -7.08 -9.29 0.60
N PRO A 50 -6.02 -8.87 -0.09
CA PRO A 50 -4.86 -9.73 -0.29
C PRO A 50 -4.10 -9.93 1.03
N PRO A 51 -3.67 -11.16 1.35
CA PRO A 51 -2.87 -11.45 2.55
C PRO A 51 -1.48 -10.79 2.51
N ILE A 52 -0.91 -10.59 1.32
CA ILE A 52 0.27 -9.74 1.09
C ILE A 52 -0.15 -8.54 0.24
N PRO A 53 0.05 -7.30 0.70
CA PRO A 53 -0.28 -6.13 -0.10
C PRO A 53 0.67 -6.01 -1.30
N THR A 54 0.11 -5.98 -2.50
CA THR A 54 0.88 -5.79 -3.74
C THR A 54 0.91 -4.31 -4.13
N ARG A 55 1.88 -3.90 -4.95
CA ARG A 55 1.95 -2.52 -5.47
C ARG A 55 0.62 -2.06 -6.09
N ARG A 56 -0.02 -2.91 -6.90
CA ARG A 56 -1.32 -2.62 -7.52
C ARG A 56 -2.44 -2.41 -6.50
N TYR A 57 -2.48 -3.24 -5.47
CA TYR A 57 -3.43 -3.07 -4.37
C TYR A 57 -3.22 -1.73 -3.66
N ILE A 58 -1.96 -1.35 -3.41
CA ILE A 58 -1.60 -0.10 -2.74
C ILE A 58 -1.97 1.12 -3.59
N ASP A 59 -1.68 1.08 -4.89
CA ASP A 59 -2.02 2.16 -5.81
C ASP A 59 -3.55 2.35 -5.88
N ALA A 60 -4.31 1.25 -5.89
CA ALA A 60 -5.78 1.29 -5.85
C ALA A 60 -6.32 1.87 -4.53
N LEU A 61 -5.72 1.48 -3.39
CA LEU A 61 -6.08 2.01 -2.08
C LEU A 61 -5.77 3.51 -1.99
N SER A 62 -4.60 3.95 -2.43
CA SER A 62 -4.21 5.37 -2.47
C SER A 62 -5.17 6.19 -3.33
N LEU A 63 -5.55 5.65 -4.51
CA LEU A 63 -6.54 6.28 -5.37
C LEU A 63 -7.90 6.41 -4.67
N LEU A 64 -8.40 5.35 -4.04
CA LEU A 64 -9.63 5.38 -3.27
C LEU A 64 -9.59 6.45 -2.17
N LEU A 65 -8.49 6.50 -1.40
CA LEU A 65 -8.31 7.48 -0.32
C LEU A 65 -8.38 8.92 -0.85
N LYS A 66 -7.73 9.22 -1.98
CA LYS A 66 -7.80 10.54 -2.61
C LYS A 66 -9.24 10.97 -2.92
N TYR A 67 -10.07 10.05 -3.40
CA TYR A 67 -11.47 10.34 -3.71
C TYR A 67 -12.36 10.45 -2.47
N ILE A 68 -12.05 9.72 -1.39
CA ILE A 68 -12.71 9.91 -0.09
C ILE A 68 -12.42 11.30 0.47
N ILE A 69 -11.16 11.75 0.39
CA ILE A 69 -10.77 13.11 0.81
C ILE A 69 -11.50 14.17 -0.04
N LYS A 70 -11.53 13.98 -1.36
CA LYS A 70 -12.28 14.86 -2.27
C LYS A 70 -13.77 14.91 -1.90
N LEU A 71 -14.39 13.76 -1.66
CA LEU A 71 -15.80 13.67 -1.27
C LEU A 71 -16.06 14.38 0.05
N LYS A 72 -15.20 14.20 1.06
CA LYS A 72 -15.30 14.91 2.35
C LYS A 72 -15.32 16.43 2.15
N GLY A 73 -14.40 16.97 1.35
CA GLY A 73 -14.35 18.41 1.07
C GLY A 73 -15.61 18.92 0.35
N ILE A 74 -16.06 18.21 -0.67
CA ILE A 74 -17.28 18.57 -1.44
C ILE A 74 -18.53 18.53 -0.56
N VAL A 75 -18.63 17.56 0.35
CA VAL A 75 -19.73 17.47 1.32
C VAL A 75 -19.70 18.67 2.27
N GLU A 76 -18.53 19.09 2.73
CA GLU A 76 -18.40 20.28 3.60
C GLU A 76 -18.78 21.57 2.87
N ASP A 77 -18.34 21.74 1.64
CA ASP A 77 -18.69 22.90 0.81
C ASP A 77 -20.19 22.92 0.45
N TYR A 78 -20.81 21.77 0.22
CA TYR A 78 -22.25 21.64 0.03
C TYR A 78 -23.04 22.03 1.29
N ILE A 79 -22.63 21.54 2.47
CA ILE A 79 -23.28 21.89 3.75
C ILE A 79 -23.20 23.38 4.02
N ASN A 80 -22.09 24.01 3.64
CA ASN A 80 -21.87 25.45 3.75
C ASN A 80 -22.56 26.28 2.65
N GLY A 81 -23.35 25.63 1.76
CA GLY A 81 -24.12 26.30 0.71
C GLY A 81 -23.28 26.83 -0.46
N LYS A 82 -22.03 26.39 -0.60
CA LYS A 82 -21.11 26.85 -1.66
C LYS A 82 -21.20 26.03 -2.95
N LEU A 83 -21.86 24.88 -2.91
CA LEU A 83 -21.97 23.94 -4.04
C LEU A 83 -23.42 23.51 -4.25
N MET A 84 -23.75 23.18 -5.49
CA MET A 84 -25.06 22.64 -5.86
C MET A 84 -25.13 21.13 -5.60
N THR A 85 -26.34 20.60 -5.47
CA THR A 85 -26.58 19.15 -5.27
C THR A 85 -26.05 18.30 -6.43
N GLU A 86 -25.99 18.86 -7.64
CA GLU A 86 -25.44 18.22 -8.84
C GLU A 86 -23.93 17.96 -8.76
N ASP A 87 -23.17 18.92 -8.20
CA ASP A 87 -21.73 18.77 -7.97
C ASP A 87 -21.43 17.67 -6.96
N LEU A 88 -22.26 17.60 -5.91
CA LEU A 88 -22.21 16.53 -4.91
C LEU A 88 -22.53 15.17 -5.55
N TYR A 89 -23.58 15.10 -6.37
CA TYR A 89 -23.95 13.86 -7.05
C TYR A 89 -22.84 13.35 -7.99
N LYS A 90 -22.22 14.25 -8.76
CA LYS A 90 -21.08 13.92 -9.62
C LYS A 90 -19.89 13.39 -8.82
N ALA A 91 -19.57 14.02 -7.69
CA ALA A 91 -18.49 13.58 -6.81
C ALA A 91 -18.75 12.20 -6.20
N VAL A 92 -19.99 11.91 -5.82
CA VAL A 92 -20.41 10.62 -5.27
C VAL A 92 -20.29 9.53 -6.32
N LYS A 93 -20.71 9.80 -7.56
CA LYS A 93 -20.55 8.87 -8.69
C LYS A 93 -19.08 8.57 -8.98
N GLU A 94 -18.22 9.60 -9.01
CA GLU A 94 -16.78 9.41 -9.16
C GLU A 94 -16.18 8.55 -8.04
N TYR A 95 -16.63 8.77 -6.79
CA TYR A 95 -16.22 7.96 -5.64
C TYR A 95 -16.69 6.50 -5.78
N GLU A 96 -17.95 6.28 -6.15
CA GLU A 96 -18.53 4.95 -6.39
C GLU A 96 -17.70 4.17 -7.41
N ASP A 97 -17.37 4.78 -8.55
CA ASP A 97 -16.52 4.15 -9.58
C ASP A 97 -15.16 3.72 -9.02
N LYS A 98 -14.57 4.51 -8.11
CA LYS A 98 -13.28 4.16 -7.48
C LYS A 98 -13.42 3.06 -6.44
N VAL A 99 -14.53 2.99 -5.72
CA VAL A 99 -14.83 1.88 -4.80
C VAL A 99 -14.91 0.57 -5.58
N TYR A 100 -15.65 0.52 -6.69
CA TYR A 100 -15.74 -0.67 -7.52
C TYR A 100 -14.41 -1.06 -8.16
N LEU A 101 -13.63 -0.09 -8.63
CA LEU A 101 -12.28 -0.33 -9.16
C LEU A 101 -11.37 -0.95 -8.09
N TYR A 102 -11.36 -0.37 -6.89
CA TYR A 102 -10.61 -0.89 -5.74
C TYR A 102 -11.05 -2.33 -5.41
N SER A 103 -12.36 -2.58 -5.34
CA SER A 103 -12.91 -3.90 -5.01
C SER A 103 -12.46 -4.97 -6.00
N LYS A 104 -12.56 -4.68 -7.31
CA LYS A 104 -12.12 -5.56 -8.38
C LYS A 104 -10.61 -5.85 -8.33
N ILE A 105 -9.79 -4.82 -8.11
CA ILE A 105 -8.34 -4.99 -7.99
C ILE A 105 -8.00 -5.81 -6.74
N SER A 106 -8.61 -5.50 -5.60
CA SER A 106 -8.37 -6.19 -4.33
C SER A 106 -8.72 -7.67 -4.42
N ALA A 107 -9.88 -8.02 -4.99
CA ALA A 107 -10.29 -9.41 -5.19
C ALA A 107 -9.32 -10.17 -6.09
N LYS A 108 -8.91 -9.57 -7.22
CA LYS A 108 -7.97 -10.18 -8.17
C LYS A 108 -6.59 -10.40 -7.55
N GLU A 109 -6.06 -9.39 -6.84
CA GLU A 109 -4.76 -9.47 -6.17
C GLU A 109 -4.81 -10.46 -5.00
N ARG A 110 -5.94 -10.57 -4.28
CA ARG A 110 -6.14 -11.60 -3.26
C ARG A 110 -6.04 -13.00 -3.86
N MET A 111 -6.77 -13.27 -4.94
CA MET A 111 -6.72 -14.60 -5.58
C MET A 111 -5.29 -14.93 -6.03
N LYS A 112 -4.62 -13.97 -6.69
CA LYS A 112 -3.25 -14.15 -7.16
C LYS A 112 -2.28 -14.45 -6.02
N THR A 113 -2.33 -13.66 -4.95
CA THR A 113 -1.43 -13.82 -3.80
C THR A 113 -1.73 -15.08 -2.99
N HIS A 114 -3.00 -15.48 -2.90
CA HIS A 114 -3.38 -16.71 -2.20
C HIS A 114 -2.91 -17.95 -2.94
N LEU A 115 -3.13 -18.00 -4.26
CA LEU A 115 -2.65 -19.09 -5.11
C LEU A 115 -1.12 -19.19 -5.03
N SER A 116 -0.45 -18.05 -5.22
CA SER A 116 0.99 -17.88 -5.07
C SER A 116 1.56 -18.44 -3.75
N MET A 117 0.87 -18.23 -2.62
CA MET A 117 1.31 -18.73 -1.31
C MET A 117 1.12 -20.24 -1.13
N LEU A 118 0.03 -20.78 -1.68
CA LEU A 118 -0.33 -22.19 -1.51
C LEU A 118 0.43 -23.10 -2.46
N MET A 119 0.81 -22.60 -3.64
CA MET A 119 1.47 -23.40 -4.68
C MET A 119 2.74 -24.11 -4.18
N PRO A 120 3.70 -23.47 -3.48
CA PRO A 120 4.87 -24.19 -2.96
C PRO A 120 4.50 -25.37 -2.07
N THR A 121 3.51 -25.20 -1.17
CA THR A 121 3.06 -26.25 -0.26
C THR A 121 2.35 -27.40 -0.98
N ILE A 122 1.50 -27.09 -1.96
CA ILE A 122 0.83 -28.09 -2.81
C ILE A 122 1.86 -28.88 -3.62
N ILE A 123 2.83 -28.18 -4.24
CA ILE A 123 3.88 -28.82 -5.04
C ILE A 123 4.71 -29.75 -4.15
N ILE A 124 5.13 -29.35 -2.94
CA ILE A 124 5.83 -30.27 -2.02
C ILE A 124 4.98 -31.51 -1.71
N GLY A 125 3.69 -31.33 -1.40
CA GLY A 125 2.81 -32.45 -1.10
C GLY A 125 2.71 -33.44 -2.26
N LEU A 126 2.56 -32.93 -3.48
CA LEU A 126 2.52 -33.76 -4.70
C LEU A 126 3.87 -34.42 -4.98
N THR A 127 5.00 -33.75 -4.76
CA THR A 127 6.32 -34.32 -5.00
C THR A 127 6.68 -35.40 -3.98
N LEU A 128 6.23 -35.27 -2.74
CA LEU A 128 6.35 -36.32 -1.73
C LEU A 128 5.51 -37.55 -2.10
N LEU A 129 4.28 -37.36 -2.58
CA LEU A 129 3.44 -38.44 -3.08
C LEU A 129 4.10 -39.15 -4.27
N TYR A 130 4.63 -38.39 -5.23
CA TYR A 130 5.39 -38.92 -6.36
C TYR A 130 6.62 -39.71 -5.90
N ALA A 131 7.42 -39.15 -4.99
CA ALA A 131 8.62 -39.82 -4.49
C ALA A 131 8.31 -41.11 -3.69
N ALA A 132 7.15 -41.19 -3.03
CA ALA A 132 6.71 -42.41 -2.35
C ALA A 132 6.33 -43.54 -3.32
N THR A 133 5.98 -43.20 -4.57
CA THR A 133 5.66 -44.18 -5.62
C THR A 133 6.87 -44.64 -6.44
N LEU A 134 8.01 -43.97 -6.29
CA LEU A 134 9.25 -44.42 -6.90
C LEU A 134 9.78 -45.66 -6.14
N PRO A 135 10.31 -46.67 -6.85
CA PRO A 135 10.94 -47.83 -6.21
C PRO A 135 12.24 -47.50 -5.45
N ILE A 136 12.67 -46.24 -5.44
CA ILE A 136 13.87 -45.74 -4.79
C ILE A 136 13.45 -44.90 -3.57
N ILE A 137 13.71 -45.40 -2.36
CA ILE A 137 13.44 -44.66 -1.12
C ILE A 137 14.55 -43.62 -0.91
N LEU A 138 14.32 -42.41 -1.42
CA LEU A 138 15.26 -41.27 -1.34
C LEU A 138 15.31 -40.62 0.05
N PHE A 139 14.38 -40.94 0.94
CA PHE A 139 14.24 -40.25 2.23
C PHE A 139 14.18 -41.27 3.37
N ASP A 140 14.89 -41.02 4.46
CA ASP A 140 14.69 -41.78 5.67
C ASP A 140 13.37 -41.35 6.37
N ILE A 141 12.88 -42.21 7.26
CA ILE A 141 11.59 -41.99 7.94
C ILE A 141 11.60 -40.79 8.88
N VAL A 142 12.78 -40.43 9.42
CA VAL A 142 12.94 -39.28 10.32
C VAL A 142 12.79 -37.98 9.52
N THR A 143 13.45 -37.88 8.37
CA THR A 143 13.33 -36.76 7.43
C THR A 143 11.88 -36.59 6.98
N ILE A 144 11.20 -37.67 6.59
CA ILE A 144 9.78 -37.62 6.18
C ILE A 144 8.92 -37.06 7.32
N ASN A 145 9.11 -37.54 8.55
CA ASN A 145 8.36 -37.05 9.71
C ASN A 145 8.59 -35.56 9.99
N ILE A 146 9.85 -35.12 9.96
CA ILE A 146 10.20 -33.69 10.14
C ILE A 146 9.52 -32.84 9.06
N VAL A 147 9.62 -33.25 7.80
CA VAL A 147 9.03 -32.54 6.65
C VAL A 147 7.51 -32.46 6.77
N LEU A 148 6.84 -33.55 7.14
CA LEU A 148 5.38 -33.57 7.35
C LEU A 148 4.95 -32.60 8.46
N VAL A 149 5.67 -32.59 9.59
CA VAL A 149 5.40 -31.65 10.68
C VAL A 149 5.57 -30.20 10.21
N LEU A 150 6.65 -29.90 9.48
CA LEU A 150 6.90 -28.57 8.93
C LEU A 150 5.81 -28.15 7.93
N LEU A 151 5.34 -29.06 7.08
CA LEU A 151 4.25 -28.81 6.12
C LEU A 151 2.93 -28.54 6.81
N ILE A 152 2.52 -29.38 7.76
CA ILE A 152 1.27 -29.19 8.51
C ILE A 152 1.32 -27.86 9.27
N THR A 153 2.44 -27.57 9.93
CA THR A 153 2.65 -26.31 10.66
C THR A 153 2.61 -25.12 9.70
N SER A 154 3.23 -25.24 8.52
CA SER A 154 3.17 -24.21 7.48
C SER A 154 1.74 -23.92 7.02
N ILE A 155 0.94 -24.95 6.73
CA ILE A 155 -0.48 -24.82 6.32
C ILE A 155 -1.29 -24.08 7.38
N VAL A 156 -1.13 -24.47 8.65
CA VAL A 156 -1.82 -23.82 9.77
C VAL A 156 -1.39 -22.35 9.90
N LEU A 157 -0.09 -22.08 9.82
CA LEU A 157 0.47 -20.74 9.96
C LEU A 157 0.23 -19.84 8.76
N LEU A 158 -0.08 -20.37 7.58
CA LEU A 158 -0.27 -19.61 6.34
C LEU A 158 -1.34 -18.52 6.49
N ARG A 159 -2.34 -18.76 7.37
CA ARG A 159 -3.42 -17.81 7.70
C ARG A 159 -3.00 -16.69 8.65
N TYR A 160 -1.99 -16.94 9.50
CA TYR A 160 -1.61 -16.05 10.61
C TYR A 160 -0.30 -15.30 10.37
N ASN A 161 0.69 -15.99 9.78
CA ASN A 161 2.00 -15.44 9.49
C ASN A 161 2.58 -16.08 8.21
N THR A 162 2.34 -15.41 7.10
CA THR A 162 2.76 -15.82 5.76
C THR A 162 4.28 -15.92 5.61
N THR A 163 5.03 -15.08 6.33
CA THR A 163 6.49 -15.12 6.33
C THR A 163 6.99 -16.40 7.00
N ILE A 164 6.51 -16.70 8.21
CA ILE A 164 6.91 -17.92 8.93
C ILE A 164 6.48 -19.18 8.17
N ALA A 165 5.25 -19.23 7.65
CA ALA A 165 4.78 -20.38 6.87
C ALA A 165 5.67 -20.67 5.65
N ASN A 166 6.01 -19.64 4.88
CA ASN A 166 6.90 -19.82 3.73
C ASN A 166 8.34 -20.16 4.14
N SER A 167 8.85 -19.65 5.27
CA SER A 167 10.14 -20.07 5.81
C SER A 167 10.15 -21.55 6.21
N LEU A 168 9.08 -22.05 6.86
CA LEU A 168 8.96 -23.48 7.18
C LEU A 168 8.89 -24.36 5.92
N THR A 169 8.20 -23.86 4.88
CA THR A 169 8.12 -24.52 3.57
C THR A 169 9.49 -24.58 2.88
N ALA A 170 10.28 -23.51 2.98
CA ALA A 170 11.66 -23.47 2.49
C ALA A 170 12.55 -24.43 3.28
N LEU A 171 12.43 -24.50 4.61
CA LEU A 171 13.17 -25.44 5.45
C LEU A 171 12.81 -26.90 5.11
N ALA A 172 11.53 -27.20 4.89
CA ALA A 172 11.09 -28.53 4.45
C ALA A 172 11.70 -28.91 3.08
N SER A 173 11.69 -27.97 2.12
CA SER A 173 12.29 -28.18 0.80
C SER A 173 13.81 -28.38 0.88
N LEU A 174 14.47 -27.64 1.77
CA LEU A 174 15.91 -27.74 2.01
C LEU A 174 16.27 -29.10 2.63
N ALA A 175 15.50 -29.57 3.62
CA ALA A 175 15.70 -30.87 4.23
C ALA A 175 15.60 -32.00 3.20
N LEU A 176 14.58 -31.96 2.33
CA LEU A 176 14.42 -32.94 1.24
C LEU A 176 15.58 -32.87 0.23
N LEU A 177 16.01 -31.66 -0.13
CA LEU A 177 17.13 -31.48 -1.05
C LEU A 177 18.44 -32.01 -0.46
N LEU A 178 18.70 -31.77 0.83
CA LEU A 178 19.87 -32.31 1.52
C LEU A 178 19.84 -33.85 1.56
N SER A 179 18.69 -34.46 1.85
CA SER A 179 18.56 -35.92 1.84
C SER A 179 18.77 -36.52 0.45
N ILE A 180 18.32 -35.85 -0.62
CA ILE A 180 18.61 -36.28 -2.00
C ILE A 180 20.11 -36.19 -2.30
N ILE A 181 20.78 -35.13 -1.85
CA ILE A 181 22.24 -34.98 -2.04
C ILE A 181 23.00 -36.06 -1.27
N GLU A 182 22.62 -36.30 -0.01
CA GLU A 182 23.27 -37.26 0.88
C GLU A 182 23.09 -38.71 0.40
N LYS A 183 21.91 -39.06 -0.13
CA LYS A 183 21.62 -40.42 -0.60
C LYS A 183 21.86 -40.67 -2.09
N GLY A 184 22.01 -39.64 -2.92
CA GLY A 184 21.60 -39.74 -4.33
C GLY A 184 22.47 -39.10 -5.40
N VAL A 185 23.67 -38.57 -5.09
CA VAL A 185 24.54 -38.04 -6.16
C VAL A 185 25.21 -39.14 -7.00
N GLU A 186 25.29 -40.38 -6.50
CA GLU A 186 25.94 -41.50 -7.23
C GLU A 186 25.06 -42.17 -8.29
N LEU A 187 23.73 -41.97 -8.28
CA LEU A 187 22.78 -42.78 -9.06
C LEU A 187 22.45 -42.24 -10.46
N THR A 188 22.92 -41.04 -10.85
CA THR A 188 22.71 -40.40 -12.18
C THR A 188 21.36 -40.69 -12.86
N ASN A 189 20.27 -40.64 -12.08
CA ASN A 189 18.92 -40.91 -12.57
C ASN A 189 18.19 -39.60 -12.90
N VAL A 190 17.50 -39.55 -14.04
CA VAL A 190 16.69 -38.42 -14.50
C VAL A 190 15.62 -38.04 -13.47
N ASP A 191 15.04 -39.01 -12.76
CA ASP A 191 14.04 -38.76 -11.71
C ASP A 191 14.62 -37.95 -10.54
N ILE A 192 15.88 -38.20 -10.17
CA ILE A 192 16.56 -37.50 -9.09
C ILE A 192 16.86 -36.06 -9.51
N LEU A 193 17.36 -35.87 -10.74
CA LEU A 193 17.60 -34.53 -11.31
C LEU A 193 16.30 -33.72 -11.39
N PHE A 194 15.20 -34.35 -11.80
CA PHE A 194 13.88 -33.75 -11.81
C PHE A 194 13.44 -33.33 -10.41
N LEU A 195 13.52 -34.22 -9.42
CA LEU A 195 13.18 -33.92 -8.02
C LEU A 195 14.01 -32.78 -7.45
N THR A 196 15.33 -32.77 -7.68
CA THR A 196 16.22 -31.68 -7.27
C THR A 196 15.78 -30.36 -7.89
N ALA A 197 15.54 -30.32 -9.20
CA ALA A 197 15.08 -29.11 -9.88
C ALA A 197 13.75 -28.60 -9.30
N VAL A 198 12.81 -29.50 -9.03
CA VAL A 198 11.52 -29.14 -8.41
C VAL A 198 11.71 -28.56 -7.01
N TYR A 199 12.51 -29.19 -6.14
CA TYR A 199 12.76 -28.66 -4.79
C TYR A 199 13.50 -27.32 -4.79
N VAL A 200 14.40 -27.08 -5.75
CA VAL A 200 15.03 -25.76 -5.94
C VAL A 200 14.00 -24.70 -6.33
N ILE A 201 13.08 -25.02 -7.23
CA ILE A 201 12.00 -24.10 -7.64
C ILE A 201 11.11 -23.75 -6.45
N ILE A 202 10.73 -24.75 -5.64
CA ILE A 202 9.91 -24.55 -4.43
C ILE A 202 10.66 -23.67 -3.43
N LEU A 203 11.94 -23.95 -3.17
CA LEU A 203 12.77 -23.18 -2.26
C LEU A 203 12.87 -21.71 -2.71
N ALA A 204 13.17 -21.47 -3.98
CA ALA A 204 13.25 -20.12 -4.56
C ALA A 204 11.91 -19.37 -4.47
N ALA A 205 10.79 -20.06 -4.75
CA ALA A 205 9.45 -19.50 -4.63
C ALA A 205 9.13 -19.13 -3.17
N SER A 206 9.30 -20.06 -2.22
CA SER A 206 9.04 -19.83 -0.80
C SER A 206 9.88 -18.71 -0.21
N LEU A 207 11.18 -18.65 -0.52
CA LEU A 207 12.06 -17.56 -0.08
C LEU A 207 11.64 -16.22 -0.67
N SER A 208 11.30 -16.17 -1.96
CA SER A 208 10.79 -14.97 -2.61
C SER A 208 9.51 -14.45 -1.96
N TYR A 209 8.59 -15.35 -1.59
CA TYR A 209 7.36 -14.95 -0.87
C TYR A 209 7.64 -14.49 0.55
N ALA A 210 8.50 -15.17 1.29
CA ALA A 210 8.92 -14.72 2.62
C ALA A 210 9.54 -13.31 2.55
N HIS A 211 10.38 -13.06 1.55
CA HIS A 211 11.03 -11.78 1.33
C HIS A 211 10.04 -10.67 0.93
N ILE A 212 9.16 -10.91 -0.04
CA ILE A 212 8.13 -9.94 -0.45
C ILE A 212 7.17 -9.66 0.71
N SER A 213 6.74 -10.69 1.43
CA SER A 213 5.92 -10.56 2.65
C SER A 213 6.63 -9.69 3.70
N HIS A 214 7.92 -9.91 3.92
CA HIS A 214 8.72 -9.12 4.86
C HIS A 214 8.89 -7.66 4.42
N ILE A 215 9.20 -7.39 3.15
CA ILE A 215 9.35 -6.02 2.62
C ILE A 215 8.03 -5.27 2.67
N THR A 216 6.95 -5.91 2.25
CA THR A 216 5.62 -5.31 2.23
C THR A 216 5.03 -5.11 3.63
N THR A 217 5.51 -5.85 4.64
CA THR A 217 5.18 -5.60 6.06
C THR A 217 6.17 -4.65 6.76
N SER A 218 7.24 -4.22 6.07
CA SER A 218 8.31 -3.40 6.67
C SER A 218 7.86 -1.96 7.00
N ARG A 219 8.57 -1.33 7.96
CA ARG A 219 8.28 0.03 8.49
C ARG A 219 8.12 1.12 7.43
N ALA A 220 8.79 1.00 6.27
CA ALA A 220 8.69 1.99 5.19
C ALA A 220 7.33 1.97 4.49
N TYR A 221 6.74 0.78 4.34
CA TYR A 221 5.39 0.61 3.80
C TYR A 221 4.33 1.15 4.76
N LEU A 222 4.48 0.82 6.05
CA LEU A 222 3.65 1.35 7.12
C LEU A 222 3.71 2.88 7.19
N ARG A 223 4.89 3.49 6.97
CA ARG A 223 5.05 4.96 6.96
C ARG A 223 4.28 5.64 5.83
N ARG A 224 4.31 5.13 4.60
CA ARG A 224 3.54 5.74 3.49
C ARG A 224 2.03 5.64 3.71
N LEU A 225 1.58 4.52 4.26
CA LEU A 225 0.18 4.33 4.65
C LEU A 225 -0.21 5.27 5.79
N ASP A 226 0.66 5.42 6.79
CA ASP A 226 0.48 6.32 7.94
C ASP A 226 0.47 7.79 7.51
N GLU A 227 1.34 8.21 6.57
CA GLU A 227 1.33 9.54 5.97
C GLU A 227 0.02 9.83 5.22
N THR A 228 -0.46 8.87 4.43
CA THR A 228 -1.73 9.03 3.70
C THR A 228 -2.94 9.02 4.64
N LEU A 229 -2.87 8.27 5.74
CA LEU A 229 -3.89 8.27 6.80
C LEU A 229 -3.90 9.56 7.62
N LYS A 230 -2.73 10.13 7.93
CA LYS A 230 -2.64 11.43 8.59
C LYS A 230 -3.32 12.51 7.75
N GLN A 231 -3.18 12.46 6.43
CA GLN A 231 -3.92 13.36 5.52
C GLN A 231 -5.45 13.17 5.55
N LEU A 232 -5.97 11.98 5.87
CA LEU A 232 -7.41 11.74 6.08
C LEU A 232 -7.91 12.23 7.44
N LEU A 233 -7.07 12.10 8.46
CA LEU A 233 -7.39 12.39 9.86
C LEU A 233 -7.14 13.85 10.26
N GLU A 234 -6.25 14.57 9.58
CA GLU A 234 -6.09 16.01 9.78
C GLU A 234 -7.39 16.73 9.37
N GLU A 235 -7.98 17.45 10.34
CA GLU A 235 -9.28 18.13 10.25
C GLU A 235 -9.35 19.29 9.26
N LYS A 236 -8.28 19.52 8.49
CA LYS A 236 -8.32 20.43 7.35
C LYS A 236 -7.88 19.64 6.13
N PRO A 237 -8.65 19.60 5.03
CA PRO A 237 -8.01 19.31 3.76
C PRO A 237 -6.82 20.28 3.66
N PRO A 238 -5.62 19.85 3.22
CA PRO A 238 -4.76 20.81 2.57
C PRO A 238 -5.61 21.33 1.43
N VAL A 239 -6.14 22.53 1.62
CA VAL A 239 -6.87 23.25 0.60
C VAL A 239 -5.97 23.12 -0.62
N THR A 240 -6.42 22.39 -1.64
CA THR A 240 -5.91 22.60 -2.99
C THR A 240 -6.38 24.00 -3.36
N LEU A 241 -5.76 24.99 -2.72
CA LEU A 241 -5.49 26.27 -3.32
C LEU A 241 -4.85 25.85 -4.63
N GLU A 242 -5.51 26.17 -5.73
CA GLU A 242 -4.82 26.34 -7.00
C GLU A 242 -3.50 27.02 -6.65
N THR A 243 -2.44 26.22 -6.71
CA THR A 243 -1.13 26.72 -6.38
C THR A 243 -0.88 27.70 -7.51
N PRO A 244 -0.60 29.00 -7.24
CA PRO A 244 -0.04 29.84 -8.29
C PRO A 244 1.13 29.03 -8.84
N LYS A 245 1.12 28.79 -10.16
CA LYS A 245 1.97 27.78 -10.82
C LYS A 245 3.35 27.87 -10.17
N ILE A 246 3.93 26.78 -9.67
CA ILE A 246 5.16 26.79 -8.86
C ILE A 246 6.29 27.60 -9.53
N THR A 247 6.25 27.72 -10.85
CA THR A 247 7.04 28.63 -11.68
C THR A 247 6.94 30.12 -11.32
N GLU A 248 5.76 30.62 -10.95
CA GLU A 248 5.51 32.00 -10.49
C GLU A 248 6.07 32.26 -9.09
N ILE A 249 5.98 31.28 -8.17
CA ILE A 249 6.61 31.37 -6.84
C ILE A 249 8.14 31.40 -6.99
N GLU A 250 8.69 30.53 -7.83
CA GLU A 250 10.13 30.50 -8.09
C GLU A 250 10.62 31.79 -8.76
N LYS A 251 9.86 32.35 -9.71
CA LYS A 251 10.18 33.63 -10.36
C LYS A 251 10.14 34.79 -9.37
N SER A 252 9.11 34.85 -8.54
CA SER A 252 8.96 35.89 -7.51
C SER A 252 10.07 35.82 -6.46
N LEU A 253 10.48 34.62 -6.05
CA LEU A 253 11.63 34.44 -5.14
C LEU A 253 12.94 34.90 -5.77
N LYS A 254 13.20 34.57 -7.04
CA LYS A 254 14.41 35.07 -7.74
C LYS A 254 14.43 36.59 -7.79
N ASP A 255 13.32 37.21 -8.15
CA ASP A 255 13.22 38.67 -8.20
C ASP A 255 13.45 39.31 -6.82
N ILE A 256 12.94 38.69 -5.73
CA ILE A 256 13.15 39.21 -4.38
C ILE A 256 14.60 39.00 -3.91
N TYR A 257 15.18 37.83 -4.13
CA TYR A 257 16.57 37.56 -3.73
C TYR A 257 17.57 38.40 -4.53
N ARG A 258 17.32 38.66 -5.81
CA ARG A 258 18.10 39.63 -6.60
C ARG A 258 18.00 41.05 -6.05
N LYS A 259 16.81 41.46 -5.60
CA LYS A 259 16.62 42.78 -4.95
C LYS A 259 17.34 42.88 -3.61
N LEU A 260 17.40 41.79 -2.83
CA LEU A 260 18.02 41.78 -1.50
C LEU A 260 19.54 41.60 -1.54
N TYR A 261 20.06 40.83 -2.50
CA TYR A 261 21.46 40.39 -2.51
C TYR A 261 22.21 40.71 -3.83
N GLY A 262 21.60 41.49 -4.72
CA GLY A 262 22.19 41.89 -5.99
C GLY A 262 22.45 40.70 -6.92
N ASP A 263 23.56 40.75 -7.65
CA ASP A 263 23.92 39.76 -8.69
C ASP A 263 24.10 38.33 -8.13
N LYS A 264 24.32 38.19 -6.82
CA LYS A 264 24.44 36.89 -6.14
C LYS A 264 23.12 36.32 -5.62
N GLY A 265 22.00 37.03 -5.82
CA GLY A 265 20.69 36.64 -5.27
C GLY A 265 20.22 35.25 -5.71
N ASP A 266 20.44 34.90 -6.98
CA ASP A 266 20.05 33.58 -7.50
C ASP A 266 20.87 32.44 -6.91
N GLU A 267 22.17 32.66 -6.69
CA GLU A 267 23.06 31.68 -6.06
C GLU A 267 22.67 31.46 -4.60
N TYR A 268 22.34 32.54 -3.86
CA TYR A 268 21.86 32.46 -2.48
C TYR A 268 20.53 31.73 -2.37
N LEU A 269 19.59 31.98 -3.28
CA LEU A 269 18.32 31.25 -3.32
C LEU A 269 18.56 29.75 -3.57
N SER A 270 19.42 29.42 -4.54
CA SER A 270 19.78 28.03 -4.89
C SER A 270 20.44 27.31 -3.71
N TYR A 271 21.37 27.98 -3.03
CA TYR A 271 22.02 27.46 -1.82
C TYR A 271 20.99 27.18 -0.72
N ARG A 272 20.11 28.15 -0.42
CA ARG A 272 19.13 28.01 0.67
C ARG A 272 18.10 26.92 0.36
N LEU A 273 17.67 26.78 -0.89
CA LEU A 273 16.84 25.67 -1.35
C LEU A 273 17.54 24.32 -1.16
N THR A 274 18.80 24.24 -1.56
CA THR A 274 19.61 23.02 -1.43
C THR A 274 19.79 22.62 0.03
N VAL A 275 20.06 23.58 0.92
CA VAL A 275 20.12 23.31 2.37
C VAL A 275 18.78 22.78 2.88
N LEU A 276 17.66 23.39 2.54
CA LEU A 276 16.34 22.93 2.98
C LEU A 276 15.99 21.52 2.44
N MET A 277 16.37 21.23 1.21
CA MET A 277 16.14 19.93 0.60
C MET A 277 17.03 18.83 1.21
N ILE A 278 18.32 19.11 1.40
CA ILE A 278 19.28 18.10 1.88
C ILE A 278 19.19 17.92 3.40
N THR A 279 19.22 19.01 4.17
CA THR A 279 19.31 18.92 5.64
C THR A 279 17.97 18.68 6.31
N LYS A 280 16.88 19.20 5.73
CA LYS A 280 15.53 19.06 6.29
C LYS A 280 14.66 18.07 5.51
N ASN A 281 15.23 17.38 4.51
CA ASN A 281 14.56 16.40 3.66
C ASN A 281 13.24 16.92 3.06
N MET A 282 13.17 18.23 2.77
CA MET A 282 11.97 18.88 2.22
C MET A 282 11.89 18.68 0.71
N LYS A 283 10.68 18.49 0.17
CA LYS A 283 10.49 18.53 -1.30
C LYS A 283 10.72 19.96 -1.79
N LYS A 284 11.22 20.11 -3.03
CA LYS A 284 11.53 21.42 -3.65
C LYS A 284 10.35 22.41 -3.54
N GLU A 285 9.13 21.91 -3.72
CA GLU A 285 7.90 22.71 -3.67
C GLU A 285 7.58 23.25 -2.26
N GLU A 286 7.79 22.44 -1.23
CA GLU A 286 7.62 22.84 0.18
C GLU A 286 8.72 23.82 0.61
N ALA A 287 9.95 23.58 0.16
CA ALA A 287 11.08 24.47 0.41
C ALA A 287 10.86 25.86 -0.23
N LEU A 288 10.36 25.91 -1.47
CA LEU A 288 10.02 27.16 -2.16
C LEU A 288 8.92 27.94 -1.43
N LYS A 289 7.83 27.27 -1.03
CA LYS A 289 6.75 27.91 -0.26
C LYS A 289 7.27 28.48 1.05
N LYS A 290 8.04 27.69 1.79
CA LYS A 290 8.63 28.12 3.06
C LYS A 290 9.52 29.35 2.91
N LEU A 291 10.38 29.37 1.89
CA LEU A 291 11.22 30.53 1.61
C LEU A 291 10.41 31.76 1.21
N TYR A 292 9.32 31.57 0.48
CA TYR A 292 8.43 32.66 0.08
C TYR A 292 7.71 33.26 1.28
N ASP A 293 7.21 32.44 2.19
CA ASP A 293 6.56 32.87 3.42
C ASP A 293 7.54 33.61 4.35
N GLU A 294 8.75 33.09 4.54
CA GLU A 294 9.82 33.74 5.33
C GLU A 294 10.16 35.13 4.78
N VAL A 295 10.22 35.28 3.46
CA VAL A 295 10.53 36.56 2.81
C VAL A 295 9.34 37.53 2.86
N LYS A 296 8.11 37.02 2.79
CA LYS A 296 6.89 37.82 2.93
C LYS A 296 6.78 38.42 4.34
N GLU A 297 7.12 37.66 5.38
CA GLU A 297 7.17 38.15 6.77
C GLU A 297 8.23 39.24 6.96
N ILE A 298 9.40 39.11 6.33
CA ILE A 298 10.47 40.13 6.38
C ILE A 298 9.99 41.44 5.74
N ARG A 299 9.26 41.37 4.61
CA ARG A 299 8.73 42.54 3.89
C ARG A 299 7.70 43.30 4.73
N VAL A 300 6.78 42.60 5.39
CA VAL A 300 5.75 43.20 6.27
C VAL A 300 6.36 43.90 7.49
N ASN A 301 7.51 43.44 7.98
CA ASN A 301 8.23 44.07 9.09
C ASN A 301 9.10 45.28 8.67
N GLN A 302 9.45 45.40 7.38
CA GLN A 302 10.17 46.56 6.84
C GLN A 302 9.23 47.71 6.47
N GLU A 303 7.98 47.44 6.12
CA GLU A 303 6.95 48.47 5.83
C GLU A 303 6.31 49.07 7.10
N LYS A 304 6.61 48.50 8.28
CA LYS A 304 6.16 48.98 9.60
C LYS A 304 7.21 49.82 10.35
N LYS A 305 8.35 50.10 9.72
CA LYS A 305 9.38 51.02 10.21
C LYS A 305 9.49 52.19 9.26
#